data_AF-A0A958TIQ9-F1
#
_entry.id   AF-A0A958TIQ9-F1
#
_cell.length_a   1.000
_cell.length_b   1.000
_cell.length_c   1.000
_cell.angle_alpha   90.00
_cell.angle_beta   90.00
_cell.angle_gamma   90.00
#
_symmetry.space_group_name_H-M   'P 1'
#
loop_
_entity.id
_entity.type
_entity.pdbx_description
1 polymer ?
#
loop_
_entity_poly.entity_id
_entity_poly.type
_entity_poly.pdbx_seq_one_letter_code
_entity_poly.pdbx_strand_id
1 'polypeptide(L)' 'MMQELEQDNLQDIIKANAIVIVQYSATWCGNCRIMKPKFKKLASEQNNATFVIADA' A
#
# COMPACT_ATOMS: atom_id res chain seq x y z
N MET A 1 -2.16 -8.78 -4.15
CA MET A 1 -0.97 -8.14 -4.75
C MET A 1 -0.85 -6.72 -4.23
N MET A 2 0.37 -6.20 -4.03
CA MET A 2 0.61 -4.82 -3.57
C MET A 2 1.15 -3.96 -4.71
N GLN A 3 0.69 -2.71 -4.81
CA GLN A 3 1.18 -1.70 -5.77
C GLN A 3 1.90 -0.56 -5.05
N GLU A 4 2.91 0.01 -5.67
CA GLU A 4 3.62 1.19 -5.19
C GLU A 4 3.10 2.42 -5.96
N LEU A 5 2.84 3.51 -5.25
CA LEU A 5 2.27 4.73 -5.80
C LEU A 5 3.40 5.58 -6.39
N GLU A 6 3.63 5.44 -7.71
CA GLU A 6 4.65 6.22 -8.44
C GLU A 6 4.13 7.55 -8.98
N GLN A 7 2.80 7.71 -9.07
CA GLN A 7 2.12 8.86 -9.65
C GLN A 7 1.05 9.38 -8.69
N ASP A 8 0.69 10.66 -8.78
CA ASP A 8 -0.39 11.25 -7.98
C ASP A 8 -1.77 10.87 -8.55
N ASN A 9 -2.09 9.58 -8.48
CA ASN A 9 -3.33 8.98 -9.00
C ASN A 9 -4.07 8.16 -7.94
N LEU A 10 -3.76 8.38 -6.65
CA LEU A 10 -4.38 7.66 -5.54
C LEU A 10 -5.91 7.80 -5.55
N GLN A 11 -6.40 8.98 -5.94
CA GLN A 11 -7.84 9.24 -5.98
C GLN A 11 -8.57 8.42 -7.05
N ASP A 12 -7.91 8.10 -8.16
CA ASP A 12 -8.46 7.22 -9.18
C ASP A 12 -8.47 5.76 -8.73
N ILE A 13 -7.41 5.33 -8.02
CA ILE A 13 -7.34 4.01 -7.39
C ILE A 13 -8.48 3.83 -6.39
N ILE A 14 -8.75 4.84 -5.56
CA ILE A 14 -9.84 4.80 -4.58
C ILE A 14 -11.20 4.69 -5.29
N LYS A 15 -11.43 5.43 -6.38
CA LYS A 15 -12.69 5.36 -7.13
C LYS A 15 -12.90 4.01 -7.83
N ALA A 16 -11.83 3.35 -8.26
CA ALA A 16 -11.89 2.09 -8.99
C ALA A 16 -12.03 0.83 -8.11
N ASN A 17 -11.82 0.94 -6.80
CA ASN A 17 -11.76 -0.21 -5.89
C ASN A 17 -12.71 -0.03 -4.70
N ALA A 18 -13.36 -1.11 -4.27
CA ALA A 18 -14.29 -1.07 -3.14
C ALA A 18 -13.59 -0.83 -1.79
N ILE A 19 -12.42 -1.47 -1.59
CA ILE A 19 -11.62 -1.34 -0.37
C ILE A 19 -10.17 -1.11 -0.80
N VAL A 20 -9.58 -0.01 -0.32
CA VAL A 20 -8.18 0.33 -0.56
C VAL A 20 -7.48 0.52 0.78
N ILE A 21 -6.33 -0.13 0.94
CA ILE A 21 -5.47 0.01 2.11
C ILE A 21 -4.18 0.68 1.64
N VAL A 22 -3.89 1.85 2.19
CA VAL A 22 -2.71 2.65 1.84
C VAL A 22 -1.74 2.64 3.00
N GLN A 23 -0.50 2.23 2.76
CA GLN A 23 0.62 2.38 3.68
C GLN A 23 1.47 3.58 3.25
N TYR A 24 1.45 4.63 4.05
CA TYR A 24 2.41 5.72 3.94
C TYR A 24 3.72 5.31 4.62
N SER A 25 4.81 5.31 3.86
CA SER A 25 6.13 4.82 4.25
C SER A 25 7.19 5.86 3.90
N ALA A 26 8.36 5.72 4.47
CA ALA A 26 9.54 6.46 4.04
C ALA A 26 10.78 5.58 4.23
N THR A 27 11.75 5.71 3.33
CA THR A 27 13.02 4.95 3.40
C THR A 27 13.81 5.15 4.70
N TRP A 28 13.68 6.32 5.33
CA TRP A 28 14.34 6.69 6.60
C TRP A 28 13.52 6.32 7.85
N CYS A 29 12.27 5.87 7.68
CA CYS A 29 11.43 5.45 8.79
C CYS A 29 11.73 4.00 9.19
N GLY A 30 12.48 3.82 10.29
CA GLY A 30 12.86 2.49 10.79
C GLY A 30 11.66 1.58 11.10
N ASN A 31 10.58 2.13 11.67
CA ASN A 31 9.37 1.36 11.96
C ASN A 31 8.62 0.93 10.69
N CYS A 32 8.66 1.76 9.64
CA CYS A 32 8.04 1.48 8.34
C CYS A 32 8.72 0.29 7.65
N ARG A 33 10.05 0.16 7.78
CA ARG A 33 10.80 -1.01 7.26
C ARG A 33 10.34 -2.33 7.90
N ILE A 34 9.98 -2.32 9.18
CA ILE A 34 9.45 -3.49 9.89
C ILE A 34 8.02 -3.81 9.44
N MET A 35 7.23 -2.79 9.11
CA MET A 35 5.83 -2.95 8.71
C MET A 35 5.68 -3.42 7.24
N LYS A 36 6.59 -3.01 6.34
CA LYS A 36 6.59 -3.37 4.91
C LYS A 36 6.43 -4.88 4.64
N PRO A 37 7.18 -5.81 5.27
CA PRO A 37 6.99 -7.25 5.04
C PRO A 37 5.64 -7.77 5.56
N LYS A 38 5.11 -7.21 6.66
CA LYS A 38 3.78 -7.59 7.18
C LYS A 38 2.67 -7.14 6.24
N PHE A 39 2.81 -5.94 5.69
CA PHE A 39 1.89 -5.39 4.70
C PHE A 39 1.87 -6.23 3.42
N LYS A 40 3.04 -6.61 2.90
CA LYS A 40 3.17 -7.52 1.74
C LYS A 40 2.51 -8.88 1.98
N LYS A 41 2.68 -9.45 3.17
CA LYS A 41 2.05 -10.71 3.56
C LYS A 41 0.52 -10.59 3.56
N LEU A 42 -0.02 -9.58 4.22
CA LEU A 42 -1.46 -9.29 4.24
C LEU A 42 -2.02 -9.10 2.82
N ALA A 43 -1.30 -8.37 1.97
CA ALA A 43 -1.69 -8.16 0.57
C ALA A 43 -1.69 -9.44 -0.29
N SER A 44 -1.07 -10.51 0.19
CA SER A 44 -1.03 -11.82 -0.48
C SER A 44 -2.10 -12.76 0.05
N GLU A 45 -2.50 -12.59 1.32
CA GLU A 45 -3.56 -13.37 1.98
C GLU A 45 -4.96 -12.80 1.73
N GLN A 46 -5.07 -11.48 1.54
CA GLN A 46 -6.33 -10.77 1.33
C GLN A 46 -6.44 -10.30 -0.12
N ASN A 47 -7.33 -10.92 -0.88
CA ASN A 47 -7.63 -10.55 -2.27
C ASN A 47 -8.83 -9.59 -2.40
N ASN A 48 -9.53 -9.30 -1.29
CA ASN A 48 -10.75 -8.48 -1.30
C ASN A 48 -10.47 -6.98 -1.11
N ALA A 49 -9.19 -6.60 -1.00
CA ALA A 49 -8.76 -5.22 -0.84
C ALA A 49 -7.54 -4.94 -1.71
N THR A 50 -7.45 -3.71 -2.20
CA THR A 50 -6.33 -3.23 -3.00
C THR A 50 -5.30 -2.60 -2.07
N PHE A 51 -4.07 -3.13 -2.07
CA PHE A 51 -3.00 -2.68 -1.18
C PHE A 51 -2.05 -1.75 -1.93
N VAL A 52 -1.84 -0.55 -1.41
CA VAL A 52 -1.01 0.51 -2.00
C VAL A 52 0.05 0.95 -0.99
N ILE A 53 1.29 1.15 -1.44
CA ILE A 53 2.33 1.83 -0.66
C ILE A 53 2.60 3.18 -1.30
N ALA A 54 2.55 4.25 -0.50
CA ALA A 54 3.04 5.56 -0.87
C ALA A 54 4.34 5.80 -0.08
N ASP A 55 5.49 5.77 -0.75
CA ASP A 55 6.78 6.11 -0.13
C ASP A 55 7.04 7.62 -0.31
N ALA A 56 7.52 8.27 0.75
CA ALA A 56 7.81 9.70 0.81
C ALA A 56 9.28 10.03 0.47
#